data_AF-A0A3A6Q4G0-F1
#
_entry.id   AF-A0A3A6Q4G0-F1
#
_cell.length_a   1.000
_cell.length_b   1.000
_cell.length_c   1.000
_cell.angle_alpha   90.00
_cell.angle_beta   90.00
_cell.angle_gamma   90.00
#
_symmetry.space_group_name_H-M   'P 1'
#
loop_
_entity.id
_entity.type
_entity.pdbx_description
1 polymer ?
#
loop_
_entity_poly.entity_id
_entity_poly.type
_entity_poly.pdbx_seq_one_letter_code
_entity_poly.pdbx_strand_id
1 'polypeptide(L)' 'MNYKWILCPVCGNKTRLKIREDTELKKFPLYCPKCRQENLIEIKQFKVTVITEPDAKTQSPEGSPHNFPKAQPCLNRF' A
#
# COMPACT_ATOMS: atom_id res chain seq x y z
N MET A 1 -16.21 -14.33 7.90
CA MET A 1 -15.59 -13.95 6.61
C MET A 1 -15.06 -12.52 6.70
N ASN A 2 -13.78 -12.29 6.40
CA ASN A 2 -13.20 -10.94 6.36
C ASN A 2 -13.23 -10.39 4.92
N TYR A 3 -13.76 -9.19 4.76
CA TYR A 3 -13.76 -8.46 3.50
C TYR A 3 -13.02 -7.14 3.72
N LYS A 4 -12.15 -6.78 2.77
CA LYS A 4 -11.48 -5.46 2.80
C LYS A 4 -11.86 -4.67 1.56
N TRP A 5 -12.00 -3.37 1.76
CA TRP A 5 -12.18 -2.41 0.69
C TRP A 5 -10.82 -2.06 0.10
N ILE A 6 -10.74 -2.00 -1.22
CA ILE A 6 -9.53 -1.52 -1.89
C ILE A 6 -9.51 0.00 -1.79
N LEU A 7 -8.42 0.56 -1.27
CA LEU A 7 -8.17 2.00 -1.31
C LEU A 7 -7.37 2.33 -2.56
N CYS A 8 -7.68 3.46 -3.20
CA CYS A 8 -6.91 3.92 -4.33
C CYS A 8 -5.49 4.29 -3.88
N PRO A 9 -4.43 3.77 -4.53
CA PRO A 9 -3.04 4.05 -4.15
C PRO A 9 -2.65 5.52 -4.36
N VAL A 10 -3.34 6.24 -5.24
CA VAL A 10 -3.04 7.65 -5.57
C VAL A 10 -3.67 8.63 -4.58
N CYS A 11 -4.91 8.38 -4.14
CA CYS A 11 -5.66 9.34 -3.31
C CYS A 11 -6.15 8.79 -1.97
N GLY A 12 -5.93 7.51 -1.67
CA GLY A 12 -6.42 6.85 -0.46
C GLY A 12 -7.94 6.70 -0.38
N ASN A 13 -8.68 7.05 -1.44
CA ASN A 13 -10.13 7.02 -1.42
C ASN A 13 -10.66 5.58 -1.49
N LYS A 14 -11.79 5.32 -0.82
CA LYS A 14 -12.44 4.00 -0.87
C LYS A 14 -12.92 3.70 -2.28
N THR A 15 -12.49 2.58 -2.84
CA THR A 15 -13.02 2.06 -4.10
C THR A 15 -14.31 1.30 -3.84
N ARG A 16 -15.20 1.20 -4.82
CA ARG A 16 -16.44 0.39 -4.76
C ARG A 16 -16.19 -1.13 -4.77
N LEU A 17 -14.93 -1.55 -4.88
CA LEU A 17 -14.53 -2.96 -4.94
C LEU A 17 -14.21 -3.48 -3.54
N LYS A 18 -14.85 -4.60 -3.17
CA LYS A 18 -14.53 -5.42 -2.00
C LYS A 18 -13.79 -6.67 -2.45
N ILE A 19 -12.72 -7.02 -1.76
CA ILE A 19 -11.98 -8.26 -1.98
C ILE A 19 -12.13 -9.19 -0.79
N ARG A 20 -12.08 -10.48 -1.06
CA ARG A 20 -11.95 -11.54 -0.06
C ARG A 20 -10.49 -12.00 0.03
N GLU A 21 -10.20 -12.78 1.06
CA GLU A 21 -8.91 -13.43 1.28
C GLU A 21 -8.49 -14.33 0.12
N ASP A 22 -9.46 -15.09 -0.40
CA ASP A 22 -9.31 -16.05 -1.50
C ASP A 22 -9.28 -15.42 -2.89
N THR A 23 -9.50 -14.11 -2.98
CA THR A 23 -9.63 -13.41 -4.26
C THR A 23 -8.29 -12.83 -4.70
N GLU A 24 -7.79 -13.28 -5.86
CA GLU A 24 -6.57 -12.78 -6.50
C GLU A 24 -6.92 -12.01 -7.79
N LEU A 25 -6.42 -10.78 -7.93
CA LEU A 25 -6.57 -9.97 -9.14
C LEU A 25 -5.20 -9.70 -9.73
N LYS A 26 -5.02 -9.91 -11.03
CA LYS A 26 -3.77 -9.62 -11.76
C LYS A 26 -4.05 -8.64 -12.88
N LYS A 27 -3.17 -7.64 -13.04
CA LYS A 27 -3.29 -6.59 -14.08
C LYS A 27 -4.68 -5.97 -14.13
N PHE A 28 -5.25 -5.67 -12.97
CA PHE A 28 -6.59 -5.12 -12.88
C PHE A 28 -6.55 -3.59 -13.04
N PRO A 29 -7.20 -3.03 -14.07
CA PRO A 29 -7.29 -1.58 -14.22
C PRO A 29 -8.20 -0.99 -13.14
N LEU A 30 -7.63 -0.17 -12.24
CA LEU A 30 -8.39 0.57 -11.24
C LEU A 30 -8.52 2.03 -11.69
N TYR A 31 -9.71 2.37 -12.18
CA TYR A 31 -10.06 3.75 -12.50
C TYR A 31 -10.45 4.53 -11.25
N CYS A 32 -9.81 5.68 -11.04
CA CYS A 32 -10.19 6.61 -9.98
C CYS A 32 -10.85 7.86 -10.57
N PRO A 33 -12.15 8.14 -10.31
CA PRO A 33 -12.81 9.35 -10.80
C PRO A 33 -12.21 10.64 -10.21
N LYS A 34 -11.56 10.54 -9.05
CA LYS A 34 -10.90 11.69 -8.38
C LYS A 34 -9.58 12.06 -9.06
N CYS A 35 -8.78 11.05 -9.41
CA CYS A 35 -7.48 11.25 -10.06
C CYS A 35 -7.61 11.33 -11.59
N ARG A 36 -8.78 10.94 -12.15
CA ARG A 36 -9.08 10.88 -13.59
C ARG A 36 -8.06 10.07 -14.39
N GLN A 37 -7.52 9.04 -13.75
CA GLN A 37 -6.49 8.17 -14.30
C GLN A 37 -6.77 6.73 -13.86
N GLU A 38 -6.35 5.81 -14.70
CA GLU A 38 -6.41 4.38 -14.47
C GLU A 38 -5.03 3.89 -14.08
N ASN A 39 -4.94 3.07 -13.03
CA ASN A 39 -3.70 2.43 -12.62
C ASN A 39 -3.90 0.93 -12.65
N LEU A 40 -2.98 0.18 -13.26
CA LEU A 40 -2.98 -1.27 -13.13
C LEU A 40 -2.56 -1.64 -11.71
N ILE A 41 -3.35 -2.49 -11.05
CA ILE A 41 -3.03 -3.03 -9.75
C ILE A 41 -3.07 -4.55 -9.76
N GLU A 42 -2.26 -5.15 -8.90
CA GLU A 42 -2.30 -6.56 -8.54
C GLU A 42 -2.74 -6.68 -7.08
N ILE A 43 -3.63 -7.64 -6.81
CA ILE A 43 -4.09 -7.93 -5.46
C ILE A 43 -3.86 -9.39 -5.16
N LYS A 44 -3.10 -9.65 -4.10
CA LYS A 44 -2.85 -11.00 -3.60
C LYS A 44 -3.05 -11.04 -2.09
N GLN A 45 -3.99 -11.85 -1.59
CA GLN A 45 -4.24 -12.04 -0.16
C GLN A 45 -4.39 -10.71 0.61
N PHE A 46 -5.20 -9.78 0.09
CA PHE A 46 -5.38 -8.40 0.59
C PHE A 46 -4.21 -7.41 0.42
N LYS A 47 -3.09 -7.81 -0.18
CA LYS A 47 -2.00 -6.90 -0.51
C LYS A 47 -2.26 -6.27 -1.88
N VAL A 48 -2.39 -4.94 -1.92
CA VAL A 48 -2.54 -4.17 -3.17
C VAL A 48 -1.16 -3.71 -3.62
N THR A 49 -0.79 -4.02 -4.86
CA THR A 49 0.47 -3.63 -5.50
C THR A 49 0.12 -2.84 -6.77
N VAL A 50 0.79 -1.72 -7.02
CA VAL A 50 0.61 -0.98 -8.28
C VAL A 50 1.58 -1.53 -9.30
N ILE A 51 1.07 -1.93 -10.47
CA ILE A 51 1.86 -2.35 -11.62
C ILE A 51 2.12 -1.11 -12.46
N THR A 52 3.19 -0.40 -12.13
CA THR A 52 3.87 0.48 -13.07
C THR A 52 4.96 -0.34 -13.76
N GLU A 53 5.10 -0.20 -15.08
CA GLU A 53 6.17 -0.88 -15.82
C GLU A 53 7.54 -0.69 -15.11
N PRO A 54 8.36 -1.76 -15.01
CA PRO A 54 9.39 -1.82 -14.01
C PRO A 54 10.66 -1.11 -14.48
N ASP A 55 10.97 0.02 -13.85
CA ASP A 55 12.37 0.34 -13.56
C ASP A 55 12.51 0.51 -12.05
N ALA A 56 13.34 -0.33 -11.44
CA ALA A 56 13.76 -0.33 -10.04
C ALA A 56 12.79 -0.85 -8.93
N LYS A 57 13.05 -2.10 -8.54
CA LYS A 57 13.35 -2.58 -7.17
C LYS A 57 12.24 -2.64 -6.09
N THR A 58 11.90 -3.89 -5.76
CA THR A 58 11.64 -4.52 -4.44
C THR A 58 11.09 -3.68 -3.28
N GLN A 59 9.92 -4.10 -2.75
CA GLN A 59 9.61 -3.96 -1.32
C GLN A 59 9.12 -5.30 -0.75
N SER A 60 10.07 -6.02 -0.15
CA SER A 60 9.85 -7.05 0.86
C SER A 60 8.85 -6.52 1.91
N PRO A 61 7.92 -7.34 2.44
CA PRO A 61 7.00 -6.88 3.47
C PRO A 61 7.77 -6.63 4.78
N GLU A 62 8.16 -5.40 5.01
CA GLU A 62 8.76 -4.98 6.28
C GLU A 62 7.64 -4.86 7.31
N GLY A 63 7.74 -5.71 8.33
CA GLY A 63 6.84 -5.72 9.47
C GLY A 63 6.85 -4.40 10.25
N SER A 64 5.82 -4.31 11.08
CA SER A 64 5.49 -3.26 12.04
C SER A 64 6.63 -2.74 12.94
N PRO A 65 6.40 -1.60 13.63
CA PRO A 65 7.40 -0.63 14.02
C PRO A 65 8.01 -0.91 15.40
N HIS A 66 9.33 -0.80 15.52
CA HIS A 66 9.98 -0.44 16.77
C HIS A 66 11.13 0.52 16.48
N ASN A 67 10.83 1.81 16.46
CA ASN A 67 11.84 2.79 16.83
C ASN A 67 11.19 3.83 17.74
N PHE A 68 11.26 3.54 19.03
CA PHE A 68 10.97 4.48 20.10
C PHE A 68 12.02 5.62 20.05
N PRO A 69 11.63 6.88 20.31
CA PRO A 69 12.50 8.04 20.13
C PRO A 69 13.53 8.21 21.27
N LYS A 70 14.77 8.50 20.82
CA LYS A 70 15.92 9.18 21.45
C LYS A 70 15.95 9.38 22.97
N ALA A 71 16.99 8.83 23.61
CA ALA A 71 17.67 9.46 24.74
C ALA A 71 19.12 9.77 24.32
N GLN A 72 19.42 11.03 24.02
CA GLN A 72 20.80 11.51 24.00
C GLN A 72 21.11 12.02 25.42
N PRO A 73 22.13 11.51 26.13
CA PRO A 73 22.57 12.13 27.37
C PRO A 73 23.17 13.49 27.03
N CYS A 74 22.71 14.53 27.75
CA CYS A 74 23.19 15.89 27.64
C CYS A 74 24.69 15.95 27.95
N LEU A 75 25.55 16.02 26.93
CA LEU A 75 26.94 16.39 27.12
C LEU A 75 27.05 17.92 27.10
N ASN A 76 26.76 18.56 28.22
CA ASN A 76 27.19 19.94 28.44
C ASN A 76 28.52 19.94 29.15
N ARG A 77 29.55 20.17 28.33
CA ARG A 77 30.85 20.75 28.66
C ARG A 77 30.66 21.99 29.54
N PHE A 78 31.21 21.95 30.75
CA PHE A 78 31.95 23.05 31.37
C PHE A 78 33.24 22.46 31.96
#